data_AF-A0A3N9MZZ4-F1
#
_entry.id   AF-A0A3N9MZZ4-F1
#
_cell.length_a   1.000
_cell.length_b   1.000
_cell.length_c   1.000
_cell.angle_alpha   90.00
_cell.angle_beta   90.00
_cell.angle_gamma   90.00
#
_symmetry.space_group_name_H-M   'P 1'
#
loop_
_entity.id
_entity.type
_entity.pdbx_description
1 polymer ?
#
loop_
_entity_poly.entity_id
_entity_poly.type
_entity_poly.pdbx_seq_one_letter_code
_entity_poly.pdbx_strand_id
1 'polypeptide(L)'
;MFRYIYHCIWRHRRLTSIAILFGWIVLNQNTIWADDGDALFKKAKKKTVAQSWDEAIAFYEEFIHEYQGHNNEDDAFFWLAYCLEKKMPNDIQAFLAYDELIQAFPKSTWTDDAVVHQIGMAARFVESGKEEFRDFLHEKLKDTHWQIRQQAAIALGKIRDKNALPILRKMAENPDYYDLVSPLIQNLEGREADDVPAIAAKSLKRSAFEVTTSAKGLEEAAEKEEKTWDWSGVLPTFLTKRHRQYQSMLKTEGKWTLNELIDFGMWTILPTNEFEIYRRLSGYDRSEWLRKYWKVLDPTPATQINEAFDEFKRRVNYAYTHFSETWDYRHLTYKRDMYQRLGWPNAPWDARGEIYIKYGPPQFQTIHGWHTEEWSYYKYHVDFIVKLYETNIYHEAIQPGSLSYYSYKDNIDYVISNYISTPEFRYHHEYNADPLKLKENRFFTEEGFLKFDYSIPIKELGYEKSGDVYQFGYDLTVVVFDEDMREVIRQEKEKMFQRENRRAYKKDQYYLDQIRLQLVPGPYLVSIQIDDKYSKKLGIYMKNLDTSRPPE
;
A
#
# COMPACT_ATOMS: atom_id res chain seq x y z
N MET A 1 19.25 29.73 48.29
CA MET A 1 18.53 30.01 49.54
C MET A 1 17.22 29.23 49.44
N PHE A 2 16.97 28.03 49.98
CA PHE A 2 17.54 27.17 51.02
C PHE A 2 17.21 25.69 50.65
N ARG A 3 18.15 24.76 50.86
CA ARG A 3 17.91 23.30 51.02
C ARG A 3 17.35 23.07 52.44
N TYR A 4 16.48 22.08 52.69
CA TYR A 4 16.58 21.25 53.90
C TYR A 4 15.75 19.94 53.81
N ILE A 5 16.38 18.87 54.31
CA ILE A 5 15.93 17.49 54.49
C ILE A 5 15.30 17.35 55.89
N TYR A 6 14.29 16.51 56.07
CA TYR A 6 14.04 15.84 57.36
C TYR A 6 13.55 14.39 57.18
N HIS A 7 14.06 13.50 58.04
CA HIS A 7 13.87 12.06 58.06
C HIS A 7 13.36 11.61 59.46
N CYS A 8 12.79 10.40 59.50
CA CYS A 8 12.51 9.51 60.66
C CYS A 8 11.14 9.50 61.37
N ILE A 9 10.25 8.63 60.88
CA ILE A 9 9.64 7.41 61.49
C ILE A 9 9.43 7.35 63.03
N TRP A 10 8.17 7.13 63.46
CA TRP A 10 7.83 6.22 64.59
C TRP A 10 6.42 5.55 64.45
N ARG A 11 6.45 4.23 64.20
CA ARG A 11 5.57 3.08 64.58
C ARG A 11 4.05 3.20 64.89
N HIS A 12 3.28 2.43 64.08
CA HIS A 12 2.07 1.58 64.30
C HIS A 12 1.32 1.62 65.67
N ARG A 13 -0.03 1.53 65.79
CA ARG A 13 -1.02 0.66 65.08
C ARG A 13 -2.47 1.03 65.51
N ARG A 14 -3.39 1.25 64.55
CA ARG A 14 -4.87 0.99 64.55
C ARG A 14 -5.40 1.46 63.17
N LEU A 15 -5.23 0.67 62.11
CA LEU A 15 -6.25 -0.21 61.49
C LEU A 15 -7.51 0.54 61.03
N THR A 16 -7.56 1.00 59.77
CA THR A 16 -7.96 0.28 58.53
C THR A 16 -9.44 0.39 58.12
N SER A 17 -10.13 1.47 58.50
CA SER A 17 -11.41 1.84 57.84
C SER A 17 -11.37 3.20 57.14
N ILE A 18 -10.30 4.00 57.33
CA ILE A 18 -10.16 5.33 56.73
C ILE A 18 -9.30 5.30 55.45
N ALA A 19 -8.34 4.37 55.34
CA ALA A 19 -7.48 4.26 54.15
C ALA A 19 -8.20 3.66 52.92
N ILE A 20 -9.19 2.78 53.13
CA ILE A 20 -10.03 2.25 52.05
C ILE A 20 -11.02 3.33 51.59
N LEU A 21 -11.55 4.15 52.51
CA LEU A 21 -12.43 5.28 52.20
C LEU A 21 -11.68 6.43 51.52
N PHE A 22 -10.47 6.78 51.96
CA PHE A 22 -9.61 7.74 51.23
C PHE A 22 -9.15 7.19 49.89
N GLY A 23 -8.79 5.91 49.81
CA GLY A 23 -8.46 5.25 48.54
C GLY A 23 -9.65 5.23 47.58
N TRP A 24 -10.87 4.94 48.07
CA TRP A 24 -12.11 5.02 47.28
C TRP A 24 -12.46 6.45 46.90
N ILE A 25 -12.33 7.43 47.79
CA ILE A 25 -12.62 8.84 47.49
C ILE A 25 -11.63 9.39 46.47
N VAL A 26 -10.33 9.08 46.59
CA VAL A 26 -9.29 9.50 45.64
C VAL A 26 -9.44 8.76 44.30
N LEU A 27 -9.74 7.46 44.31
CA LEU A 27 -10.05 6.72 43.08
C LEU A 27 -11.29 7.29 42.40
N ASN A 28 -12.37 7.55 43.15
CA ASN A 28 -13.63 8.08 42.60
C ASN A 28 -13.48 9.53 42.14
N GLN A 29 -12.67 10.36 42.82
CA GLN A 29 -12.33 11.71 42.37
C GLN A 29 -11.48 11.70 41.10
N ASN A 30 -10.49 10.81 40.98
CA ASN A 30 -9.72 10.66 39.75
C ASN A 30 -10.58 10.15 38.59
N THR A 31 -11.51 9.23 38.85
CA THR A 31 -12.44 8.74 37.83
C THR A 31 -13.39 9.85 37.38
N ILE A 32 -13.98 10.61 38.31
CA ILE A 32 -14.86 11.74 37.97
C ILE A 32 -14.09 12.83 37.21
N TRP A 33 -12.87 13.15 37.63
CA TRP A 33 -12.01 14.12 36.94
C TRP A 33 -11.65 13.66 35.52
N ALA A 34 -11.37 12.37 35.33
CA ALA A 34 -11.13 11.81 34.00
C ALA A 34 -12.39 11.84 33.12
N ASP A 35 -13.56 11.46 33.66
CA ASP A 35 -14.83 11.45 32.93
C ASP A 35 -15.25 12.87 32.48
N ASP A 36 -15.09 13.85 33.37
CA ASP A 36 -15.38 15.26 33.09
C ASP A 36 -14.41 15.84 32.04
N GLY A 37 -13.11 15.51 32.16
CA GLY A 37 -12.10 15.88 31.16
C GLY A 37 -12.42 15.30 29.78
N ASP A 38 -12.75 14.01 29.73
CA ASP A 38 -13.18 13.32 28.52
C ASP A 38 -14.39 13.98 27.85
N ALA A 39 -15.36 14.41 28.66
CA ALA A 39 -16.56 15.10 28.18
C ALA A 39 -16.22 16.47 27.58
N LEU A 40 -15.36 17.25 28.25
CA LEU A 40 -14.89 18.55 27.77
C LEU A 40 -14.09 18.42 26.47
N PHE A 41 -13.16 17.46 26.42
CA PHE A 41 -12.38 17.19 25.21
C PHE A 41 -13.26 16.79 24.01
N LYS A 42 -14.28 15.95 24.24
CA LYS A 42 -15.28 15.59 23.20
C LYS A 42 -16.08 16.80 22.73
N LYS A 43 -16.40 17.73 23.64
CA LYS A 43 -17.08 18.99 23.30
C LYS A 43 -16.20 19.89 22.43
N ALA A 44 -14.92 20.05 22.80
CA ALA A 44 -13.92 20.78 22.01
C ALA A 44 -13.81 20.21 20.59
N LYS A 45 -13.60 18.89 20.47
CA LYS A 45 -13.56 18.17 19.19
C LYS A 45 -14.80 18.38 18.32
N LYS A 46 -15.99 18.36 18.91
CA LYS A 46 -17.25 18.61 18.19
C LYS A 46 -17.27 20.02 17.58
N LYS A 47 -16.74 21.01 18.29
CA LYS A 47 -16.60 22.39 17.79
C LYS A 47 -15.55 22.51 16.69
N THR A 48 -14.44 21.79 16.79
CA THR A 48 -13.42 21.68 15.72
C THR A 48 -14.03 21.16 14.42
N VAL A 49 -14.79 20.07 14.48
CA VAL A 49 -15.45 19.47 13.30
C VAL A 49 -16.50 20.41 12.72
N ALA A 50 -17.24 21.12 13.59
CA ALA A 50 -18.18 22.15 13.18
C ALA A 50 -17.52 23.46 12.71
N GLN A 51 -16.18 23.52 12.66
CA GLN A 51 -15.39 24.71 12.30
C GLN A 51 -15.72 25.94 13.16
N SER A 52 -16.23 25.70 14.37
CA SER A 52 -16.54 26.74 15.36
C SER A 52 -15.26 27.04 16.17
N TRP A 53 -14.28 27.65 15.51
CA TRP A 53 -12.90 27.73 16.01
C TRP A 53 -12.77 28.42 17.37
N ASP A 54 -13.47 29.53 17.60
CA ASP A 54 -13.42 30.26 18.88
C ASP A 54 -13.89 29.40 20.06
N GLU A 55 -14.99 28.67 19.88
CA GLU A 55 -15.50 27.78 20.92
C GLU A 55 -14.59 26.56 21.12
N ALA A 56 -14.02 26.02 20.03
CA ALA A 56 -13.09 24.90 20.11
C ALA A 56 -11.82 25.28 20.88
N ILE A 57 -11.23 26.44 20.55
CA ILE A 57 -10.05 27.01 21.23
C ILE A 57 -10.35 27.16 22.72
N ALA A 58 -11.45 27.83 23.08
CA ALA A 58 -11.81 28.05 24.48
C ALA A 58 -11.95 26.73 25.27
N PHE A 59 -12.56 25.69 24.67
CA PHE A 59 -12.67 24.38 25.34
C PHE A 59 -11.33 23.64 25.44
N TYR A 60 -10.42 23.78 24.48
CA TYR A 60 -9.09 23.18 24.59
C TYR A 60 -8.21 23.91 25.59
N GLU A 61 -8.26 25.24 25.65
CA GLU A 61 -7.57 26.03 26.67
C GLU A 61 -8.07 25.69 28.07
N GLU A 62 -9.39 25.60 28.26
CA GLU A 62 -10.02 25.13 29.51
C GLU A 62 -9.56 23.71 29.85
N PHE A 63 -9.52 22.81 28.86
CA PHE A 63 -9.08 21.45 29.07
C PHE A 63 -7.62 21.36 29.52
N ILE A 64 -6.71 22.07 28.85
CA ILE A 64 -5.28 22.08 29.18
C ILE A 64 -5.04 22.69 30.57
N HIS A 65 -5.80 23.71 30.95
CA HIS A 65 -5.67 24.35 32.26
C HIS A 65 -6.16 23.45 33.40
N GLU A 66 -7.36 22.89 33.27
CA GLU A 66 -8.04 22.16 34.35
C GLU A 66 -7.63 20.67 34.43
N TYR A 67 -7.20 20.09 33.30
CA TYR A 67 -6.96 18.65 33.16
C TYR A 67 -5.49 18.28 32.87
N GLN A 68 -4.55 18.90 33.58
CA GLN A 68 -3.12 18.60 33.46
C GLN A 68 -2.80 17.15 33.83
N GLY A 69 -2.01 16.46 33.00
CA GLY A 69 -1.69 15.04 33.12
C GLY A 69 -2.76 14.09 32.60
N HIS A 70 -3.82 14.58 31.96
CA HIS A 70 -4.85 13.72 31.36
C HIS A 70 -4.30 12.98 30.13
N ASN A 71 -4.84 11.80 29.84
CA ASN A 71 -4.43 10.96 28.69
C ASN A 71 -4.59 11.62 27.31
N ASN A 72 -5.33 12.73 27.21
CA ASN A 72 -5.59 13.45 25.96
C ASN A 72 -4.97 14.86 26.02
N GLU A 73 -4.05 15.10 26.95
CA GLU A 73 -3.44 16.41 27.13
C GLU A 73 -2.64 16.81 25.89
N ASP A 74 -1.74 15.94 25.43
CA ASP A 74 -0.97 16.16 24.20
C ASP A 74 -1.88 16.28 22.96
N ASP A 75 -2.95 15.47 22.85
CA ASP A 75 -3.98 15.68 21.82
C ASP A 75 -4.56 17.10 21.90
N ALA A 76 -4.92 17.57 23.09
CA ALA A 76 -5.55 18.88 23.28
C ALA A 76 -4.62 20.02 22.86
N PHE A 77 -3.33 19.93 23.19
CA PHE A 77 -2.31 20.86 22.71
C PHE A 77 -2.24 20.88 21.18
N PHE A 78 -2.21 19.71 20.52
CA PHE A 78 -2.23 19.64 19.06
C PHE A 78 -3.49 20.27 18.45
N TRP A 79 -4.67 19.90 18.96
CA TRP A 79 -5.94 20.39 18.42
C TRP A 79 -6.18 21.87 18.69
N LEU A 80 -5.67 22.40 19.81
CA LEU A 80 -5.63 23.83 20.08
C LEU A 80 -4.81 24.56 19.00
N ALA A 81 -3.57 24.12 18.78
CA ALA A 81 -2.68 24.70 17.77
C ALA A 81 -3.30 24.63 16.36
N TYR A 82 -3.92 23.50 16.01
CA TYR A 82 -4.65 23.33 14.76
C TYR A 82 -5.81 24.31 14.62
N CYS A 83 -6.64 24.48 15.65
CA CYS A 83 -7.75 25.43 15.61
C CYS A 83 -7.27 26.87 15.48
N LEU A 84 -6.19 27.23 16.18
CA LEU A 84 -5.53 28.53 16.05
C LEU A 84 -5.03 28.75 14.62
N GLU A 85 -4.40 27.73 14.00
CA GLU A 85 -3.93 27.80 12.62
C GLU A 85 -5.09 28.01 11.64
N LYS A 86 -6.19 27.25 11.77
CA LYS A 86 -7.34 27.37 10.87
C LYS A 86 -8.08 28.70 11.05
N LYS A 87 -8.14 29.22 12.28
CA LYS A 87 -8.73 30.54 12.56
C LYS A 87 -7.87 31.66 11.99
N MET A 88 -6.54 31.58 12.16
CA MET A 88 -5.60 32.65 11.86
C MET A 88 -4.31 32.08 11.24
N PRO A 89 -4.32 31.72 9.93
CA PRO A 89 -3.23 30.95 9.30
C PRO A 89 -1.88 31.69 9.22
N ASN A 90 -1.89 33.02 9.34
CA ASN A 90 -0.69 33.87 9.30
C ASN A 90 -0.27 34.38 10.69
N ASP A 91 -0.93 33.91 11.76
CA ASP A 91 -0.58 34.26 13.13
C ASP A 91 0.51 33.32 13.66
N ILE A 92 1.51 33.91 14.31
CA ILE A 92 2.63 33.20 14.94
C ILE A 92 2.13 32.40 16.16
N GLN A 93 1.01 32.79 16.77
CA GLN A 93 0.46 32.09 17.95
C GLN A 93 0.20 30.60 17.68
N ALA A 94 -0.30 30.24 16.50
CA ALA A 94 -0.50 28.84 16.15
C ALA A 94 0.83 28.06 16.02
N PHE A 95 1.89 28.72 15.52
CA PHE A 95 3.21 28.13 15.40
C PHE A 95 3.83 27.88 16.78
N LEU A 96 3.65 28.83 17.70
CA LEU A 96 4.10 28.73 19.09
C LEU A 96 3.30 27.67 19.87
N ALA A 97 2.00 27.52 19.61
CA ALA A 97 1.20 26.47 20.23
C ALA A 97 1.67 25.06 19.81
N TYR A 98 2.05 24.89 18.53
CA TYR A 98 2.71 23.65 18.10
C TYR A 98 4.10 23.47 18.74
N ASP A 99 4.86 24.55 18.93
CA ASP A 99 6.16 24.50 19.61
C ASP A 99 6.01 24.08 21.08
N GLU A 100 4.98 24.59 21.76
CA GLU A 100 4.66 24.24 23.14
C GLU A 100 4.33 22.75 23.30
N LEU A 101 3.53 22.18 22.39
CA LEU A 101 3.28 20.74 22.33
C LEU A 101 4.60 19.95 22.22
N ILE A 102 5.48 20.35 21.30
CA ILE A 102 6.74 19.64 21.04
C ILE A 102 7.67 19.70 22.26
N GLN A 103 7.72 20.84 22.96
CA GLN A 103 8.54 21.01 24.16
C GLN A 103 7.98 20.26 25.37
N ALA A 104 6.66 20.31 25.57
CA ALA A 104 5.99 19.67 26.70
C ALA A 104 5.89 18.15 26.53
N PHE A 105 5.67 17.68 25.30
CA PHE A 105 5.43 16.26 24.97
C PHE A 105 6.32 15.79 23.81
N PRO A 106 7.66 15.79 23.95
CA PRO A 106 8.60 15.46 22.86
C PRO A 106 8.53 14.00 22.37
N LYS A 107 7.75 13.16 23.04
CA LYS A 107 7.51 11.75 22.68
C LYS A 107 6.06 11.48 22.25
N SER A 108 5.24 12.52 22.11
CA SER A 108 3.85 12.38 21.67
C SER A 108 3.81 11.83 20.24
N THR A 109 2.72 11.15 19.89
CA THR A 109 2.46 10.78 18.49
C THR A 109 2.20 12.01 17.61
N TRP A 110 1.83 13.16 18.20
CA TRP A 110 1.54 14.41 17.50
C TRP A 110 2.75 15.27 17.19
N THR A 111 3.92 14.91 17.71
CA THR A 111 5.13 15.74 17.62
C THR A 111 5.56 15.95 16.16
N ASP A 112 5.58 14.88 15.36
CA ASP A 112 5.97 14.96 13.95
C ASP A 112 4.91 15.72 13.14
N ASP A 113 3.62 15.46 13.36
CA ASP A 113 2.53 16.21 12.72
C ASP A 113 2.62 17.71 13.01
N ALA A 114 2.89 18.08 14.26
CA ALA A 114 3.06 19.47 14.68
C ALA A 114 4.24 20.14 13.97
N VAL A 115 5.37 19.45 13.83
CA VAL A 115 6.52 19.95 13.06
C VAL A 115 6.14 20.17 11.60
N VAL A 116 5.34 19.29 11.02
CA VAL A 116 4.90 19.44 9.63
C VAL A 116 3.98 20.66 9.45
N HIS A 117 3.03 20.88 10.38
CA HIS A 117 2.23 22.10 10.41
C HIS A 117 3.12 23.36 10.54
N GLN A 118 4.10 23.34 11.45
CA GLN A 118 5.08 24.41 11.59
C GLN A 118 5.86 24.68 10.30
N ILE A 119 6.24 23.65 9.53
CA ILE A 119 6.89 23.81 8.22
C ILE A 119 6.00 24.57 7.23
N GLY A 120 4.71 24.23 7.18
CA GLY A 120 3.78 24.93 6.29
C GLY A 120 3.56 26.38 6.68
N MET A 121 3.40 26.61 7.98
CA MET A 121 3.31 27.96 8.54
C MET A 121 4.57 28.78 8.28
N ALA A 122 5.75 28.20 8.51
CA ALA A 122 7.03 28.85 8.26
C ALA A 122 7.18 29.27 6.79
N ALA A 123 6.76 28.42 5.84
CA ALA A 123 6.75 28.80 4.43
C ALA A 123 5.83 30.00 4.15
N ARG A 124 4.58 29.98 4.67
CA ARG A 124 3.67 31.13 4.57
C ARG A 124 4.26 32.40 5.19
N PHE A 125 4.91 32.27 6.34
CA PHE A 125 5.56 33.39 7.02
C PHE A 125 6.65 34.01 6.18
N VAL A 126 7.50 33.19 5.56
CA VAL A 126 8.54 33.64 4.63
C VAL A 126 7.92 34.34 3.42
N GLU A 127 6.87 33.78 2.82
CA GLU A 127 6.16 34.45 1.71
C GLU A 127 5.55 35.80 2.11
N SER A 128 5.12 35.92 3.37
CA SER A 128 4.61 37.18 3.94
C SER A 128 5.71 38.17 4.35
N GLY A 129 6.99 37.83 4.17
CA GLY A 129 8.14 38.68 4.45
C GLY A 129 8.83 38.47 5.80
N LYS A 130 8.44 37.45 6.58
CA LYS A 130 9.09 37.06 7.84
C LYS A 130 10.21 36.05 7.56
N GLU A 131 11.31 36.55 7.01
CA GLU A 131 12.41 35.75 6.49
C GLU A 131 13.11 34.88 7.54
N GLU A 132 13.01 35.25 8.83
CA GLU A 132 13.56 34.51 9.95
C GLU A 132 13.06 33.06 10.05
N PHE A 133 11.86 32.76 9.51
CA PHE A 133 11.33 31.40 9.48
C PHE A 133 11.96 30.51 8.39
N ARG A 134 12.77 31.08 7.49
CA ARG A 134 13.53 30.30 6.50
C ARG A 134 14.58 29.42 7.17
N ASP A 135 15.21 29.91 8.24
CA ASP A 135 16.22 29.14 8.98
C ASP A 135 15.62 27.90 9.63
N PHE A 136 14.39 28.00 10.16
CA PHE A 136 13.63 26.85 10.65
C PHE A 136 13.44 25.79 9.53
N LEU A 137 13.05 26.21 8.33
CA LEU A 137 12.90 25.28 7.19
C LEU A 137 14.23 24.63 6.81
N HIS A 138 15.34 25.37 6.83
CA HIS A 138 16.67 24.83 6.56
C HIS A 138 17.15 23.85 7.65
N GLU A 139 16.79 24.08 8.90
CA GLU A 139 17.02 23.12 9.98
C GLU A 139 16.25 21.82 9.71
N LYS A 140 14.97 21.92 9.33
CA LYS A 140 14.12 20.75 9.05
C LYS A 140 14.54 19.95 7.81
N LEU A 141 15.31 20.52 6.87
CA LEU A 141 15.97 19.74 5.82
C LEU A 141 16.97 18.70 6.35
N LYS A 142 17.48 18.89 7.57
CA LYS A 142 18.47 18.03 8.22
C LYS A 142 17.87 17.14 9.31
N ASP A 143 16.55 17.15 9.44
CA ASP A 143 15.83 16.38 10.46
C ASP A 143 16.15 14.88 10.34
N THR A 144 16.15 14.15 11.44
CA THR A 144 16.38 12.70 11.44
C THR A 144 15.25 11.95 10.73
N HIS A 145 14.02 12.46 10.82
CA HIS A 145 12.85 11.85 10.20
C HIS A 145 12.75 12.23 8.73
N TRP A 146 12.62 11.22 7.86
CA TRP A 146 12.72 11.44 6.41
C TRP A 146 11.53 12.23 5.85
N GLN A 147 10.34 12.08 6.42
CA GLN A 147 9.13 12.80 6.00
C GLN A 147 9.26 14.30 6.29
N ILE A 148 9.81 14.67 7.45
CA ILE A 148 10.07 16.07 7.82
C ILE A 148 11.03 16.72 6.84
N ARG A 149 12.13 16.03 6.48
CA ARG A 149 13.08 16.52 5.46
C ARG A 149 12.41 16.76 4.11
N GLN A 150 11.53 15.85 3.68
CA GLN A 150 10.80 16.00 2.43
C GLN A 150 9.80 17.17 2.48
N GLN A 151 9.14 17.40 3.62
CA GLN A 151 8.27 18.56 3.80
C GLN A 151 9.00 19.87 3.75
N ALA A 152 10.11 19.96 4.48
CA ALA A 152 10.96 21.13 4.43
C ALA A 152 11.42 21.40 2.99
N ALA A 153 11.78 20.37 2.22
CA ALA A 153 12.16 20.51 0.82
C ALA A 153 11.01 20.99 -0.07
N ILE A 154 9.80 20.43 0.06
CA ILE A 154 8.62 20.89 -0.70
C ILE A 154 8.31 22.34 -0.35
N ALA A 155 8.26 22.67 0.94
CA ALA A 155 7.99 24.02 1.44
C ALA A 155 9.02 25.04 0.91
N LEU A 156 10.30 24.73 1.03
CA LEU A 156 11.41 25.52 0.49
C LEU A 156 11.33 25.66 -1.03
N GLY A 157 10.97 24.59 -1.74
CA GLY A 157 10.80 24.63 -3.19
C GLY A 157 9.66 25.54 -3.64
N LYS A 158 8.52 25.54 -2.92
CA LYS A 158 7.39 26.44 -3.18
C LYS A 158 7.80 27.91 -3.02
N ILE A 159 8.59 28.23 -1.99
CA ILE A 159 9.11 29.59 -1.76
C ILE A 159 10.41 29.88 -2.55
N ARG A 160 10.67 29.09 -3.61
CA ARG A 160 11.76 29.26 -4.58
C ARG A 160 13.17 29.21 -3.98
N ASP A 161 13.35 28.44 -2.92
CA ASP A 161 14.64 28.20 -2.30
C ASP A 161 15.37 27.02 -2.93
N LYS A 162 16.54 27.29 -3.52
CA LYS A 162 17.36 26.30 -4.24
C LYS A 162 17.95 25.23 -3.32
N ASN A 163 18.00 25.46 -2.01
CA ASN A 163 18.48 24.45 -1.06
C ASN A 163 17.58 23.20 -0.99
N ALA A 164 16.34 23.29 -1.51
CA ALA A 164 15.44 22.15 -1.63
C ALA A 164 15.85 21.12 -2.72
N LEU A 165 16.61 21.56 -3.74
CA LEU A 165 16.88 20.77 -4.94
C LEU A 165 17.43 19.36 -4.69
N PRO A 166 18.41 19.13 -3.78
CA PRO A 166 18.94 17.79 -3.56
C PRO A 166 17.87 16.78 -3.12
N ILE A 167 16.98 17.20 -2.21
CA ILE A 167 15.92 16.33 -1.69
C ILE A 167 14.79 16.19 -2.71
N LEU A 168 14.38 17.28 -3.37
CA LEU A 168 13.35 17.22 -4.41
C LEU A 168 13.75 16.29 -5.57
N ARG A 169 15.00 16.34 -6.03
CA ARG A 169 15.50 15.43 -7.08
C ARG A 169 15.45 13.97 -6.64
N LYS A 170 15.85 13.69 -5.39
CA LYS A 170 15.73 12.33 -4.83
C LYS A 170 14.27 11.89 -4.74
N MET A 171 13.34 12.79 -4.38
CA MET A 171 11.90 12.49 -4.38
C MET A 171 11.36 12.20 -5.77
N ALA A 172 11.86 12.89 -6.81
CA ALA A 172 11.44 12.69 -8.19
C ALA A 172 11.78 11.29 -8.75
N GLU A 173 12.68 10.54 -8.10
CA GLU A 173 12.94 9.14 -8.43
C GLU A 173 11.74 8.24 -8.12
N ASN A 174 10.84 8.68 -7.23
CA ASN A 174 9.59 7.98 -6.90
C ASN A 174 8.42 8.53 -7.74
N PRO A 175 7.74 7.68 -8.56
CA PRO A 175 6.60 8.10 -9.38
C PRO A 175 5.46 8.78 -8.61
N ASP A 176 5.24 8.43 -7.34
CA ASP A 176 4.16 9.02 -6.53
C ASP A 176 4.40 10.49 -6.17
N TYR A 177 5.66 10.92 -6.20
CA TYR A 177 6.08 12.29 -5.89
C TYR A 177 6.48 13.08 -7.13
N TYR A 178 6.75 12.43 -8.27
CA TYR A 178 7.27 13.08 -9.48
C TYR A 178 6.43 14.28 -9.93
N ASP A 179 5.12 14.10 -10.08
CA ASP A 179 4.20 15.18 -10.53
C ASP A 179 4.19 16.37 -9.55
N LEU A 180 4.40 16.12 -8.25
CA LEU A 180 4.45 17.15 -7.22
C LEU A 180 5.78 17.94 -7.26
N VAL A 181 6.91 17.24 -7.38
CA VAL A 181 8.24 17.87 -7.21
C VAL A 181 8.86 18.33 -8.53
N SER A 182 8.49 17.73 -9.67
CA SER A 182 9.03 18.09 -10.99
C SER A 182 8.80 19.57 -11.33
N PRO A 183 7.58 20.14 -11.15
CA PRO A 183 7.37 21.57 -11.38
C PRO A 183 8.19 22.46 -10.43
N LEU A 184 8.39 22.03 -9.18
CA LEU A 184 9.22 22.75 -8.22
C LEU A 184 10.69 22.76 -8.65
N ILE A 185 11.22 21.62 -9.09
CA ILE A 185 12.59 21.49 -9.59
C ILE A 185 12.80 22.36 -10.83
N GLN A 186 11.90 22.28 -11.81
CA GLN A 186 11.95 23.08 -13.04
C GLN A 186 11.98 24.58 -12.74
N ASN A 187 11.06 25.04 -11.88
CA ASN A 187 11.00 26.44 -11.45
C ASN A 187 12.28 26.92 -10.75
N LEU A 188 12.89 26.07 -9.92
CA LEU A 188 14.14 26.39 -9.20
C LEU A 188 15.37 26.39 -10.11
N GLU A 189 15.38 25.54 -11.13
CA GLU A 189 16.48 25.40 -12.09
C GLU A 189 16.41 26.40 -13.25
N GLY A 190 15.25 27.04 -13.46
CA GLY A 190 15.03 27.98 -14.56
C GLY A 190 15.09 27.31 -15.93
N ARG A 191 14.74 26.02 -16.01
CA ARG A 191 14.75 25.23 -17.24
C ARG A 191 13.32 25.02 -17.74
N GLU A 192 13.09 25.25 -19.03
CA GLU A 192 11.87 24.78 -19.72
C GLU A 192 11.83 23.24 -19.67
N ALA A 193 10.61 22.67 -19.69
CA ALA A 193 10.24 21.35 -19.21
C ALA A 193 10.91 20.12 -19.86
N ASP A 194 11.87 20.31 -20.78
CA ASP A 194 12.34 19.26 -21.69
C ASP A 194 13.64 18.56 -21.26
N ASP A 195 14.35 19.07 -20.24
CA ASP A 195 15.73 18.62 -19.92
C ASP A 195 15.90 17.90 -18.56
N VAL A 196 14.84 17.56 -17.83
CA VAL A 196 14.95 16.69 -16.64
C VAL A 196 15.03 15.24 -17.11
N PRO A 197 16.13 14.50 -16.87
CA PRO A 197 16.24 13.12 -17.30
C PRO A 197 15.08 12.31 -16.69
N ALA A 198 14.22 11.77 -17.54
CA ALA A 198 13.20 10.79 -17.17
C ALA A 198 13.90 9.52 -16.63
N ILE A 199 14.29 9.52 -15.36
CA ILE A 199 15.00 8.38 -14.73
C ILE A 199 14.04 7.48 -13.92
N ALA A 200 12.79 7.88 -13.70
CA ALA A 200 11.82 7.06 -12.95
C ALA A 200 10.98 6.06 -13.79
N ALA A 201 11.40 5.73 -15.02
CA ALA A 201 10.77 4.68 -15.84
C ALA A 201 11.56 3.35 -15.83
N LYS A 202 12.32 3.07 -14.76
CA LYS A 202 13.15 1.85 -14.67
C LYS A 202 12.59 0.77 -13.74
N SER A 203 11.33 0.91 -13.32
CA SER A 203 10.58 -0.17 -12.66
C SER A 203 9.66 -0.84 -13.68
N LEU A 204 10.13 -2.02 -14.14
CA LEU A 204 9.43 -3.07 -14.87
C LEU A 204 8.96 -2.74 -16.30
N LYS A 205 9.72 -3.26 -17.27
CA LYS A 205 9.22 -3.68 -18.59
C LYS A 205 8.02 -4.63 -18.42
N ARG A 206 6.81 -4.08 -18.26
CA ARG A 206 5.55 -4.68 -18.69
C ARG A 206 5.17 -3.95 -19.96
N SER A 207 5.58 -4.49 -21.11
CA SER A 207 5.29 -3.87 -22.40
C SER A 207 3.79 -3.82 -22.66
N ALA A 208 3.35 -2.67 -23.16
CA ALA A 208 2.10 -2.41 -23.87
C ALA A 208 0.80 -2.35 -23.03
N PHE A 209 0.58 -1.20 -22.40
CA PHE A 209 -0.77 -0.69 -22.15
C PHE A 209 -0.90 0.75 -22.68
N GLU A 210 -0.70 0.94 -23.98
CA GLU A 210 -1.04 2.19 -24.65
C GLU A 210 -2.50 2.12 -25.11
N VAL A 211 -3.41 2.64 -24.29
CA VAL A 211 -4.75 2.98 -24.79
C VAL A 211 -4.64 4.32 -25.49
N THR A 212 -4.59 4.31 -26.81
CA THR A 212 -4.70 5.51 -27.64
C THR A 212 -6.10 6.11 -27.50
N THR A 213 -6.31 6.94 -26.48
CA THR A 213 -7.43 7.88 -26.42
C THR A 213 -6.90 9.27 -26.06
N SER A 214 -6.81 10.11 -27.09
CA SER A 214 -6.73 11.58 -27.07
C SER A 214 -6.11 12.23 -25.82
N ALA A 215 -4.80 12.01 -25.60
CA ALA A 215 -4.02 12.71 -24.58
C ALA A 215 -4.07 14.24 -24.69
N LYS A 216 -4.30 14.76 -25.90
CA LYS A 216 -4.24 16.21 -26.20
C LYS A 216 -5.38 17.05 -25.60
N GLY A 217 -6.53 16.44 -25.33
CA GLY A 217 -7.65 17.14 -24.67
C GLY A 217 -7.58 17.11 -23.14
N LEU A 218 -6.68 16.29 -22.57
CA LEU A 218 -6.56 16.04 -21.13
C LEU A 218 -5.59 17.01 -20.44
N GLU A 219 -4.61 17.55 -21.16
CA GLU A 219 -3.69 18.58 -20.65
C GLU A 219 -4.40 19.93 -20.43
N GLU A 220 -5.26 20.34 -21.35
CA GLU A 220 -5.94 21.65 -21.32
C GLU A 220 -7.03 21.75 -20.23
N ALA A 221 -7.54 20.63 -19.71
CA ALA A 221 -8.53 20.61 -18.64
C ALA A 221 -7.90 20.68 -17.24
N ALA A 222 -6.68 20.16 -17.06
CA ALA A 222 -5.94 20.22 -15.80
C ALA A 222 -5.38 21.62 -15.51
N GLU A 223 -5.12 22.44 -16.54
CA GLU A 223 -4.64 23.81 -16.40
C GLU A 223 -5.68 24.82 -15.86
N LYS A 224 -6.96 24.44 -15.79
CA LYS A 224 -8.05 25.34 -15.38
C LYS A 224 -8.45 25.26 -13.91
N GLU A 225 -7.85 24.38 -13.11
CA GLU A 225 -7.97 24.47 -11.65
C GLU A 225 -7.10 25.62 -11.12
N GLU A 226 -7.79 26.74 -10.89
CA GLU A 226 -7.46 27.97 -10.17
C GLU A 226 -6.08 28.04 -9.47
N LYS A 227 -5.24 28.97 -9.95
CA LYS A 227 -3.94 29.40 -9.39
C LYS A 227 -4.10 30.15 -8.06
N THR A 228 -4.56 29.47 -7.03
CA THR A 228 -4.40 29.89 -5.64
C THR A 228 -3.73 28.75 -4.89
N TRP A 229 -2.47 28.92 -4.51
CA TRP A 229 -1.75 27.95 -3.70
C TRP A 229 -2.47 27.84 -2.34
N ASP A 230 -3.29 26.81 -2.17
CA ASP A 230 -3.91 26.50 -0.89
C ASP A 230 -2.84 25.94 0.06
N TRP A 231 -2.40 26.80 0.99
CA TRP A 231 -1.45 26.48 2.04
C TRP A 231 -2.06 25.72 3.22
N SER A 232 -3.34 25.36 3.18
CA SER A 232 -4.01 24.62 4.25
C SER A 232 -3.58 23.14 4.37
N GLY A 233 -2.76 22.65 3.42
CA GLY A 233 -2.37 21.25 3.24
C GLY A 233 -0.87 20.97 3.23
N VAL A 234 -0.07 21.55 4.12
CA VAL A 234 1.33 21.10 4.28
C VAL A 234 1.34 19.86 5.17
N LEU A 235 1.17 18.69 4.57
CA LEU A 235 1.64 17.36 5.01
C LEU A 235 1.93 16.52 3.73
N PRO A 236 3.04 15.76 3.60
CA PRO A 236 3.40 15.06 2.36
C PRO A 236 2.39 13.99 2.02
N THR A 237 1.92 13.33 3.08
CA THR A 237 1.02 12.19 3.03
C THR A 237 -0.38 12.57 2.55
N PHE A 238 -0.73 13.87 2.55
CA PHE A 238 -2.06 14.36 2.15
C PHE A 238 -2.09 14.97 0.73
N LEU A 239 -0.93 15.17 0.09
CA LEU A 239 -0.82 15.91 -1.19
C LEU A 239 -0.54 15.02 -2.41
N THR A 240 -0.29 13.73 -2.23
CA THR A 240 -0.07 12.84 -3.37
C THR A 240 -1.38 12.57 -4.11
N LYS A 241 -1.28 12.38 -5.42
CA LYS A 241 -2.41 11.93 -6.26
C LYS A 241 -3.01 10.63 -5.70
N ARG A 242 -2.15 9.75 -5.18
CA ARG A 242 -2.52 8.49 -4.53
C ARG A 242 -3.39 8.70 -3.28
N HIS A 243 -3.05 9.69 -2.45
CA HIS A 243 -3.86 10.05 -1.27
C HIS A 243 -5.25 10.57 -1.67
N ARG A 244 -5.32 11.49 -2.63
CA ARG A 244 -6.60 12.02 -3.14
C ARG A 244 -7.49 10.91 -3.71
N GLN A 245 -6.91 9.96 -4.44
CA GLN A 245 -7.62 8.77 -4.92
C GLN A 245 -8.21 7.98 -3.75
N TYR A 246 -7.42 7.70 -2.71
CA TYR A 246 -7.88 6.97 -1.53
C TYR A 246 -9.04 7.70 -0.83
N GLN A 247 -8.86 8.99 -0.54
CA GLN A 247 -9.90 9.81 0.10
C GLN A 247 -11.21 9.84 -0.69
N SER A 248 -11.13 9.92 -2.02
CA SER A 248 -12.32 9.94 -2.90
C SER A 248 -13.16 8.65 -2.85
N MET A 249 -12.59 7.55 -2.34
CA MET A 249 -13.28 6.27 -2.21
C MET A 249 -13.82 6.02 -0.80
N LEU A 250 -13.42 6.81 0.20
CA LEU A 250 -13.89 6.63 1.58
C LEU A 250 -15.38 6.88 1.69
N LYS A 251 -16.04 6.14 2.60
CA LYS A 251 -17.48 6.28 2.86
C LYS A 251 -17.72 6.66 4.30
N THR A 252 -18.66 7.58 4.51
CA THR A 252 -19.13 7.97 5.84
C THR A 252 -20.20 7.01 6.37
N GLU A 253 -21.01 6.44 5.46
CA GLU A 253 -22.14 5.55 5.79
C GLU A 253 -22.38 4.48 4.71
N GLY A 254 -23.10 3.41 5.09
CA GLY A 254 -23.60 2.37 4.18
C GLY A 254 -22.65 1.20 3.97
N LYS A 255 -23.21 0.03 3.64
CA LYS A 255 -22.42 -1.19 3.39
C LYS A 255 -21.54 -1.06 2.15
N TRP A 256 -20.37 -1.70 2.18
CA TRP A 256 -19.50 -1.83 1.03
C TRP A 256 -20.05 -2.85 0.02
N THR A 257 -20.14 -2.45 -1.23
CA THR A 257 -20.43 -3.37 -2.35
C THR A 257 -19.15 -4.07 -2.80
N LEU A 258 -19.29 -5.24 -3.44
CA LEU A 258 -18.13 -5.98 -3.96
C LEU A 258 -17.27 -5.13 -4.91
N ASN A 259 -17.90 -4.32 -5.77
CA ASN A 259 -17.17 -3.46 -6.71
C ASN A 259 -16.37 -2.36 -5.99
N GLU A 260 -16.93 -1.77 -4.92
CA GLU A 260 -16.19 -0.79 -4.11
C GLU A 260 -15.03 -1.45 -3.35
N LEU A 261 -15.22 -2.66 -2.82
CA LEU A 261 -14.14 -3.42 -2.19
C LEU A 261 -13.05 -3.78 -3.20
N ILE A 262 -13.43 -4.19 -4.41
CA ILE A 262 -12.49 -4.42 -5.51
C ILE A 262 -11.73 -3.13 -5.83
N ASP A 263 -12.38 -1.97 -5.88
CA ASP A 263 -11.70 -0.69 -6.13
C ASP A 263 -10.63 -0.38 -5.09
N PHE A 264 -10.92 -0.56 -3.80
CA PHE A 264 -9.90 -0.43 -2.75
C PHE A 264 -8.78 -1.46 -2.90
N GLY A 265 -9.12 -2.71 -3.21
CA GLY A 265 -8.11 -3.74 -3.46
C GLY A 265 -7.21 -3.41 -4.66
N MET A 266 -7.80 -2.92 -5.76
CA MET A 266 -7.08 -2.50 -6.97
C MET A 266 -6.18 -1.31 -6.66
N TRP A 267 -6.64 -0.33 -5.87
CA TRP A 267 -5.80 0.78 -5.42
C TRP A 267 -4.56 0.29 -4.69
N THR A 268 -4.71 -0.71 -3.80
CA THR A 268 -3.59 -1.29 -3.04
C THR A 268 -2.52 -1.92 -3.91
N ILE A 269 -2.90 -2.52 -5.05
CA ILE A 269 -1.98 -3.29 -5.90
C ILE A 269 -1.57 -2.59 -7.20
N LEU A 270 -2.27 -1.53 -7.60
CA LEU A 270 -1.98 -0.78 -8.82
C LEU A 270 -1.13 0.46 -8.54
N PRO A 271 -0.13 0.74 -9.40
CA PRO A 271 0.53 2.03 -9.44
C PRO A 271 -0.48 3.16 -9.59
N THR A 272 -0.16 4.33 -9.04
CA THR A 272 -1.07 5.50 -8.97
C THR A 272 -1.65 5.90 -10.33
N ASN A 273 -0.86 5.85 -11.40
CA ASN A 273 -1.31 6.19 -12.75
C ASN A 273 -2.19 5.11 -13.39
N GLU A 274 -1.85 3.82 -13.21
CA GLU A 274 -2.69 2.72 -13.69
C GLU A 274 -4.04 2.69 -12.99
N PHE A 275 -4.06 2.95 -11.67
CA PHE A 275 -5.30 3.03 -10.91
C PHE A 275 -6.20 4.17 -11.38
N GLU A 276 -5.62 5.31 -11.78
CA GLU A 276 -6.40 6.43 -12.33
C GLU A 276 -7.07 6.05 -13.65
N ILE A 277 -6.34 5.40 -14.55
CA ILE A 277 -6.90 4.87 -15.81
C ILE A 277 -8.06 3.94 -15.48
N TYR A 278 -7.82 2.95 -14.62
CA TYR A 278 -8.84 2.01 -14.17
C TYR A 278 -10.11 2.68 -13.60
N ARG A 279 -9.95 3.75 -12.82
CA ARG A 279 -11.07 4.48 -12.20
C ARG A 279 -11.88 5.33 -13.17
N ARG A 280 -11.27 5.80 -14.26
CA ARG A 280 -11.96 6.59 -15.29
C ARG A 280 -12.77 5.72 -16.26
N LEU A 281 -12.39 4.44 -16.41
CA LEU A 281 -13.13 3.49 -17.24
C LEU A 281 -14.48 3.13 -16.60
N SER A 282 -15.48 2.91 -17.44
CA SER A 282 -16.81 2.48 -17.01
C SER A 282 -17.40 1.45 -17.97
N GLY A 283 -18.45 0.74 -17.53
CA GLY A 283 -19.14 -0.25 -18.35
C GLY A 283 -18.20 -1.31 -18.96
N TYR A 284 -18.33 -1.50 -20.27
CA TYR A 284 -17.58 -2.49 -21.04
C TYR A 284 -16.07 -2.28 -20.98
N ASP A 285 -15.60 -1.03 -21.11
CA ASP A 285 -14.16 -0.75 -21.18
C ASP A 285 -13.44 -1.13 -19.87
N ARG A 286 -14.11 -0.89 -18.73
CA ARG A 286 -13.57 -1.29 -17.42
C ARG A 286 -13.51 -2.82 -17.28
N SER A 287 -14.54 -3.51 -17.75
CA SER A 287 -14.59 -4.98 -17.73
C SER A 287 -13.51 -5.59 -18.62
N GLU A 288 -13.30 -5.07 -19.83
CA GLU A 288 -12.24 -5.52 -20.72
C GLU A 288 -10.85 -5.22 -20.16
N TRP A 289 -10.66 -4.05 -19.55
CA TRP A 289 -9.41 -3.69 -18.88
C TRP A 289 -9.08 -4.67 -17.76
N LEU A 290 -10.04 -4.97 -16.88
CA LEU A 290 -9.87 -5.94 -15.79
C LEU A 290 -9.59 -7.34 -16.34
N ARG A 291 -10.33 -7.78 -17.37
CA ARG A 291 -10.12 -9.07 -18.02
C ARG A 291 -8.68 -9.20 -18.52
N LYS A 292 -8.20 -8.20 -19.28
CA LYS A 292 -6.82 -8.18 -19.81
C LYS A 292 -5.80 -8.16 -18.67
N TYR A 293 -5.94 -7.25 -17.71
CA TYR A 293 -5.04 -7.13 -16.56
C TYR A 293 -4.89 -8.45 -15.80
N TRP A 294 -6.00 -9.08 -15.43
CA TRP A 294 -5.97 -10.33 -14.69
C TRP A 294 -5.51 -11.51 -15.53
N LYS A 295 -5.80 -11.54 -16.84
CA LYS A 295 -5.32 -12.62 -17.72
C LYS A 295 -3.81 -12.62 -17.88
N VAL A 296 -3.17 -11.44 -17.86
CA VAL A 296 -1.69 -11.34 -17.86
C VAL A 296 -1.07 -11.92 -16.58
N LEU A 297 -1.77 -11.80 -15.45
CA LEU A 297 -1.29 -12.30 -14.14
C LEU A 297 -1.68 -13.75 -13.86
N ASP A 298 -2.43 -14.37 -14.77
CA ASP A 298 -2.98 -15.70 -14.63
C ASP A 298 -1.85 -16.76 -14.67
N PRO A 299 -1.65 -17.58 -13.63
CA PRO A 299 -0.64 -18.64 -13.62
C PRO A 299 -0.97 -19.79 -14.58
N THR A 300 -2.25 -19.97 -14.92
CA THR A 300 -2.80 -21.11 -15.67
C THR A 300 -3.69 -20.59 -16.80
N PRO A 301 -3.19 -19.73 -17.71
CA PRO A 301 -4.05 -19.02 -18.65
C PRO A 301 -4.74 -19.94 -19.66
N ALA A 302 -4.29 -21.19 -19.81
CA ALA A 302 -5.00 -22.19 -20.61
C ALA A 302 -6.35 -22.63 -20.01
N THR A 303 -6.59 -22.40 -18.72
CA THR A 303 -7.85 -22.71 -18.05
C THR A 303 -8.86 -21.57 -18.19
N GLN A 304 -10.14 -21.89 -17.95
CA GLN A 304 -11.22 -20.90 -17.95
C GLN A 304 -11.24 -20.05 -16.67
N ILE A 305 -10.72 -20.61 -15.57
CA ILE A 305 -10.64 -19.92 -14.29
C ILE A 305 -9.42 -18.97 -14.35
N ASN A 306 -9.48 -17.90 -13.57
CA ASN A 306 -8.34 -17.02 -13.38
C ASN A 306 -7.97 -17.03 -11.90
N GLU A 307 -7.00 -17.86 -11.55
CA GLU A 307 -6.64 -18.17 -10.17
C GLU A 307 -6.06 -16.95 -9.46
N ALA A 308 -5.38 -16.06 -10.20
CA ALA A 308 -4.89 -14.80 -9.66
C ALA A 308 -6.04 -13.85 -9.26
N PHE A 309 -7.06 -13.71 -10.11
CA PHE A 309 -8.21 -12.86 -9.82
C PHE A 309 -9.11 -13.44 -8.74
N ASP A 310 -9.30 -14.76 -8.74
CA ASP A 310 -10.05 -15.45 -7.69
C ASP A 310 -9.34 -15.33 -6.34
N GLU A 311 -8.03 -15.50 -6.31
CA GLU A 311 -7.23 -15.25 -5.10
C GLU A 311 -7.33 -13.80 -4.65
N PHE A 312 -7.23 -12.84 -5.57
CA PHE A 312 -7.39 -11.42 -5.24
C PHE A 312 -8.75 -11.13 -4.61
N LYS A 313 -9.85 -11.61 -5.23
CA LYS A 313 -11.20 -11.47 -4.66
C LYS A 313 -11.32 -12.14 -3.29
N ARG A 314 -10.71 -13.32 -3.12
CA ARG A 314 -10.66 -14.03 -1.84
C ARG A 314 -9.98 -13.18 -0.77
N ARG A 315 -8.84 -12.55 -1.09
CA ARG A 315 -8.10 -11.68 -0.17
C ARG A 315 -8.85 -10.39 0.16
N VAL A 316 -9.49 -9.76 -0.82
CA VAL A 316 -10.35 -8.59 -0.61
C VAL A 316 -11.50 -8.92 0.35
N ASN A 317 -12.18 -10.04 0.12
CA ASN A 317 -13.27 -10.47 1.00
C ASN A 317 -12.75 -10.84 2.40
N TYR A 318 -11.60 -11.51 2.49
CA TYR A 318 -10.97 -11.82 3.77
C TYR A 318 -10.62 -10.55 4.55
N ALA A 319 -10.00 -9.57 3.87
CA ALA A 319 -9.63 -8.30 4.48
C ALA A 319 -10.85 -7.56 5.02
N TYR A 320 -11.90 -7.47 4.21
CA TYR A 320 -13.15 -6.85 4.64
C TYR A 320 -13.83 -7.57 5.81
N THR A 321 -13.71 -8.90 5.91
CA THR A 321 -14.37 -9.68 6.98
C THR A 321 -13.56 -9.76 8.27
N HIS A 322 -12.23 -9.61 8.22
CA HIS A 322 -11.35 -9.81 9.37
C HIS A 322 -10.64 -8.53 9.84
N PHE A 323 -10.50 -7.52 8.98
CA PHE A 323 -9.72 -6.31 9.25
C PHE A 323 -10.53 -5.02 9.13
N SER A 324 -11.86 -5.13 9.12
CA SER A 324 -12.81 -4.00 9.14
C SER A 324 -13.18 -3.51 10.53
N GLU A 325 -12.60 -4.12 11.57
CA GLU A 325 -12.86 -3.77 12.96
C GLU A 325 -12.31 -2.37 13.29
N THR A 326 -12.91 -1.74 14.29
CA THR A 326 -12.41 -0.48 14.85
C THR A 326 -12.30 -0.60 16.36
N TRP A 327 -11.35 0.13 16.94
CA TRP A 327 -11.18 0.19 18.38
C TRP A 327 -11.95 1.38 18.97
N ASP A 328 -12.90 1.08 19.87
CA ASP A 328 -13.60 2.10 20.63
C ASP A 328 -12.81 2.42 21.91
N TYR A 329 -11.95 3.43 21.81
CA TYR A 329 -11.14 3.92 22.92
C TYR A 329 -11.97 4.32 24.15
N ARG A 330 -13.24 4.73 23.99
CA ARG A 330 -14.10 5.17 25.10
C ARG A 330 -14.60 4.02 25.95
N HIS A 331 -14.85 2.89 25.33
CA HIS A 331 -15.39 1.71 26.01
C HIS A 331 -14.34 0.62 26.18
N LEU A 332 -13.12 0.82 25.69
CA LEU A 332 -12.05 -0.18 25.65
C LEU A 332 -12.55 -1.53 25.10
N THR A 333 -13.41 -1.47 24.10
CA THR A 333 -14.03 -2.65 23.48
C THR A 333 -13.80 -2.67 21.98
N TYR A 334 -13.63 -3.89 21.45
CA TYR A 334 -13.60 -4.14 20.03
C TYR A 334 -15.02 -4.05 19.45
N LYS A 335 -15.17 -3.30 18.36
CA LYS A 335 -16.43 -3.23 17.63
C LYS A 335 -16.24 -3.70 16.19
N ARG A 336 -16.73 -4.90 15.91
CA ARG A 336 -17.08 -5.32 14.55
C ARG A 336 -18.25 -4.44 14.10
N ASP A 337 -18.10 -3.78 12.96
CA ASP A 337 -19.18 -3.04 12.28
C ASP A 337 -19.58 -1.66 12.82
N MET A 338 -18.76 -0.96 13.60
CA MET A 338 -18.99 0.48 13.79
C MET A 338 -18.50 1.25 12.57
N TYR A 339 -19.22 1.10 11.45
CA TYR A 339 -19.56 2.26 10.65
C TYR A 339 -19.85 3.41 11.63
N GLN A 340 -19.19 4.55 11.44
CA GLN A 340 -19.21 5.72 12.33
C GLN A 340 -18.11 5.70 13.41
N ARG A 341 -16.87 6.02 13.00
CA ARG A 341 -16.19 7.15 13.65
C ARG A 341 -17.13 8.36 13.54
N LEU A 342 -18.23 8.48 14.29
CA LEU A 342 -19.03 9.70 14.43
C LEU A 342 -19.31 10.50 13.10
N GLY A 343 -19.56 9.84 11.96
CA GLY A 343 -19.74 10.49 10.64
C GLY A 343 -18.49 10.77 9.79
N TRP A 344 -17.30 10.27 10.18
CA TRP A 344 -16.05 10.41 9.42
C TRP A 344 -15.94 9.39 8.28
N PRO A 345 -15.36 9.76 7.12
CA PRO A 345 -15.10 8.80 6.04
C PRO A 345 -14.12 7.71 6.49
N ASN A 346 -14.43 6.44 6.22
CA ASN A 346 -13.59 5.30 6.59
C ASN A 346 -13.31 4.41 5.38
N ALA A 347 -12.24 3.63 5.49
CA ALA A 347 -11.86 2.59 4.55
C ALA A 347 -12.53 1.25 4.91
N PRO A 348 -12.59 0.27 3.99
CA PRO A 348 -13.18 -1.04 4.26
C PRO A 348 -12.35 -1.93 5.19
N TRP A 349 -11.07 -1.62 5.41
CA TRP A 349 -10.16 -2.35 6.29
C TRP A 349 -9.00 -1.47 6.76
N ASP A 350 -8.28 -1.91 7.81
CA ASP A 350 -7.04 -1.32 8.28
C ASP A 350 -5.78 -1.83 7.52
N ALA A 351 -4.59 -1.42 7.95
CA ALA A 351 -3.30 -1.78 7.34
C ALA A 351 -3.06 -3.29 7.19
N ARG A 352 -3.68 -4.13 8.04
CA ARG A 352 -3.61 -5.59 7.88
C ARG A 352 -4.29 -6.04 6.60
N GLY A 353 -5.42 -5.43 6.24
CA GLY A 353 -6.09 -5.68 4.97
C GLY A 353 -5.27 -5.27 3.77
N GLU A 354 -4.57 -4.14 3.85
CA GLU A 354 -3.67 -3.68 2.80
C GLU A 354 -2.52 -4.67 2.56
N ILE A 355 -1.85 -5.13 3.63
CA ILE A 355 -0.79 -6.16 3.53
C ILE A 355 -1.36 -7.50 3.05
N TYR A 356 -2.50 -7.94 3.60
CA TYR A 356 -3.09 -9.23 3.27
C TYR A 356 -3.49 -9.30 1.80
N ILE A 357 -3.97 -8.21 1.20
CA ILE A 357 -4.28 -8.17 -0.23
C ILE A 357 -3.00 -8.32 -1.06
N LYS A 358 -1.92 -7.60 -0.70
CA LYS A 358 -0.63 -7.67 -1.41
C LYS A 358 0.00 -9.06 -1.32
N TYR A 359 0.09 -9.63 -0.12
CA TYR A 359 0.93 -10.81 0.15
C TYR A 359 0.18 -12.10 0.46
N GLY A 360 -1.09 -12.00 0.85
CA GLY A 360 -1.89 -13.12 1.35
C GLY A 360 -1.61 -13.40 2.83
N PRO A 361 -1.97 -14.60 3.33
CA PRO A 361 -1.73 -14.95 4.73
C PRO A 361 -0.23 -14.98 5.06
N PRO A 362 0.20 -14.43 6.20
CA PRO A 362 1.58 -14.55 6.66
C PRO A 362 1.90 -16.01 7.05
N GLN A 363 3.16 -16.42 6.92
CA GLN A 363 3.60 -17.72 7.44
C GLN A 363 3.64 -17.74 8.96
N PHE A 364 3.87 -16.59 9.58
CA PHE A 364 3.87 -16.43 11.03
C PHE A 364 3.26 -15.08 11.41
N GLN A 365 2.44 -15.08 12.45
CA GLN A 365 1.78 -13.89 12.98
C GLN A 365 1.89 -13.93 14.51
N THR A 366 2.34 -12.84 15.10
CA THR A 366 2.41 -12.69 16.56
C THR A 366 1.97 -11.32 17.00
N ILE A 367 1.51 -11.21 18.25
CA ILE A 367 1.34 -9.91 18.90
C ILE A 367 2.74 -9.36 19.20
N HIS A 368 3.01 -8.16 18.71
CA HIS A 368 4.30 -7.47 18.91
C HIS A 368 4.21 -6.42 20.02
N GLY A 369 3.02 -5.83 20.20
CA GLY A 369 2.78 -4.80 21.20
C GLY A 369 1.31 -4.44 21.31
N TRP A 370 1.01 -3.34 22.00
CA TRP A 370 -0.35 -2.83 22.08
C TRP A 370 -0.85 -2.48 20.67
N HIS A 371 -1.97 -3.08 20.27
CA HIS A 371 -2.58 -2.93 18.94
C HIS A 371 -1.59 -3.08 17.78
N THR A 372 -0.60 -3.96 17.94
CA THR A 372 0.42 -4.16 16.92
C THR A 372 0.71 -5.64 16.76
N GLU A 373 0.68 -6.10 15.51
CA GLU A 373 1.02 -7.46 15.13
C GLU A 373 2.29 -7.46 14.29
N GLU A 374 3.10 -8.51 14.42
CA GLU A 374 4.24 -8.75 13.54
C GLU A 374 3.91 -9.92 12.61
N TRP A 375 3.95 -9.65 11.31
CA TRP A 375 3.56 -10.57 10.24
C TRP A 375 4.80 -10.93 9.42
N SER A 376 5.22 -12.19 9.49
CA SER A 376 6.42 -12.66 8.80
C SER A 376 6.09 -13.36 7.50
N TYR A 377 6.79 -12.94 6.45
CA TYR A 377 6.69 -13.48 5.11
C TYR A 377 8.01 -14.11 4.66
N TYR A 378 8.36 -15.28 5.20
CA TYR A 378 9.67 -15.91 4.98
C TYR A 378 10.01 -16.16 3.50
N LYS A 379 9.00 -16.44 2.68
CA LYS A 379 9.15 -16.60 1.23
C LYS A 379 9.74 -15.37 0.53
N TYR A 380 9.43 -14.18 1.07
CA TYR A 380 9.90 -12.90 0.53
C TYR A 380 11.07 -12.34 1.35
N HIS A 381 11.52 -13.06 2.38
CA HIS A 381 12.56 -12.65 3.32
C HIS A 381 12.27 -11.27 3.96
N VAL A 382 11.01 -11.01 4.30
CA VAL A 382 10.57 -9.77 4.96
C VAL A 382 9.51 -10.07 6.02
N ASP A 383 9.34 -9.13 6.92
CA ASP A 383 8.28 -9.08 7.93
C ASP A 383 7.86 -7.64 8.19
N PHE A 384 6.68 -7.48 8.75
CA PHE A 384 6.08 -6.17 8.98
C PHE A 384 5.53 -6.09 10.39
N ILE A 385 5.81 -4.98 11.05
CA ILE A 385 5.08 -4.54 12.24
C ILE A 385 3.89 -3.73 11.73
N VAL A 386 2.68 -4.18 12.05
CA VAL A 386 1.42 -3.67 11.51
C VAL A 386 0.56 -3.19 12.67
N LYS A 387 0.22 -1.91 12.66
CA LYS A 387 -0.74 -1.34 13.60
C LYS A 387 -2.16 -1.73 13.21
N LEU A 388 -2.95 -2.07 14.22
CA LEU A 388 -4.36 -2.40 14.07
C LEU A 388 -5.18 -1.11 14.02
N TYR A 389 -6.32 -1.13 13.32
CA TYR A 389 -7.30 -0.04 13.26
C TYR A 389 -6.82 1.25 12.57
N GLU A 390 -5.61 1.24 12.02
CA GLU A 390 -5.02 2.35 11.26
C GLU A 390 -4.77 1.89 9.82
N THR A 391 -5.13 2.73 8.86
CA THR A 391 -4.81 2.51 7.44
C THR A 391 -3.38 2.97 7.16
N ASN A 392 -2.67 2.33 6.23
CA ASN A 392 -1.29 2.76 5.93
C ASN A 392 -1.20 3.90 4.92
N ILE A 393 -2.30 4.62 4.68
CA ILE A 393 -2.33 5.77 3.77
C ILE A 393 -1.32 6.88 4.15
N TYR A 394 -0.94 6.95 5.43
CA TYR A 394 0.07 7.89 5.94
C TYR A 394 1.47 7.27 6.08
N HIS A 395 1.65 6.01 5.67
CA HIS A 395 2.90 5.25 5.76
C HIS A 395 3.44 5.02 7.18
N GLU A 396 2.59 5.08 8.19
CA GLU A 396 2.97 4.91 9.61
C GLU A 396 2.42 3.64 10.26
N ALA A 397 1.37 3.06 9.66
CA ALA A 397 0.71 1.88 10.20
C ALA A 397 1.46 0.58 9.87
N ILE A 398 2.38 0.62 8.90
CA ILE A 398 3.21 -0.51 8.51
C ILE A 398 4.68 -0.10 8.59
N GLN A 399 5.45 -0.84 9.37
CA GLN A 399 6.89 -0.67 9.49
C GLN A 399 7.62 -1.99 9.24
N PRO A 400 8.90 -1.95 8.85
CA PRO A 400 9.72 -3.16 8.78
C PRO A 400 9.78 -3.85 10.14
N GLY A 401 9.59 -5.17 10.16
CA GLY A 401 9.71 -5.98 11.37
C GLY A 401 11.13 -6.37 11.71
N SER A 402 11.27 -7.22 12.73
CA SER A 402 12.56 -7.60 13.29
C SER A 402 13.44 -8.28 12.23
N LEU A 403 12.91 -9.25 11.49
CA LEU A 403 13.63 -9.96 10.42
C LEU A 403 14.14 -9.00 9.34
N SER A 404 13.31 -8.02 8.97
CA SER A 404 13.64 -7.03 7.95
C SER A 404 14.75 -6.10 8.44
N TYR A 405 14.69 -5.65 9.69
CA TYR A 405 15.78 -4.87 10.29
C TYR A 405 17.10 -5.64 10.33
N TYR A 406 17.08 -6.94 10.61
CA TYR A 406 18.30 -7.76 10.58
C TYR A 406 18.81 -7.99 9.15
N SER A 407 17.91 -8.27 8.20
CA SER A 407 18.28 -8.65 6.83
C SER A 407 18.67 -7.44 5.96
N TYR A 408 18.16 -6.25 6.27
CA TYR A 408 18.34 -5.02 5.49
C TYR A 408 18.90 -3.86 6.33
N LYS A 409 19.67 -4.15 7.39
CA LYS A 409 20.18 -3.16 8.36
C LYS A 409 20.78 -1.90 7.73
N ASP A 410 21.57 -2.07 6.66
CA ASP A 410 22.28 -0.96 5.99
C ASP A 410 21.40 -0.23 4.95
N ASN A 411 20.20 -0.73 4.66
CA ASN A 411 19.28 -0.17 3.66
C ASN A 411 17.81 -0.48 4.01
N ILE A 412 17.36 -0.06 5.19
CA ILE A 412 15.99 -0.32 5.64
C ILE A 412 14.95 0.40 4.76
N ASP A 413 15.33 1.54 4.17
CA ASP A 413 14.53 2.28 3.19
C ASP A 413 14.15 1.42 1.98
N TYR A 414 14.98 0.42 1.62
CA TYR A 414 14.63 -0.53 0.56
C TYR A 414 13.38 -1.33 0.90
N VAL A 415 13.20 -1.74 2.16
CA VAL A 415 12.02 -2.49 2.61
C VAL A 415 10.78 -1.61 2.50
N ILE A 416 10.87 -0.38 3.01
CA ILE A 416 9.78 0.60 2.95
C ILE A 416 9.40 0.90 1.51
N SER A 417 10.39 1.12 0.63
CA SER A 417 10.16 1.47 -0.76
C SER A 417 9.56 0.30 -1.52
N ASN A 418 10.17 -0.89 -1.47
CA ASN A 418 9.85 -2.00 -2.37
C ASN A 418 8.77 -2.95 -1.88
N TYR A 419 8.50 -2.99 -0.57
CA TYR A 419 7.54 -3.93 0.01
C TYR A 419 6.36 -3.22 0.68
N ILE A 420 6.57 -2.09 1.32
CA ILE A 420 5.48 -1.38 2.00
C ILE A 420 4.77 -0.44 1.00
N SER A 421 5.53 0.47 0.40
CA SER A 421 4.99 1.59 -0.38
C SER A 421 4.69 1.22 -1.84
N THR A 422 5.46 0.31 -2.45
CA THR A 422 5.20 -0.14 -3.83
C THR A 422 3.85 -0.85 -3.93
N PRO A 423 2.92 -0.37 -4.77
CA PRO A 423 1.69 -1.09 -5.07
C PRO A 423 2.00 -2.32 -5.93
N GLU A 424 1.64 -3.51 -5.43
CA GLU A 424 1.89 -4.76 -6.13
C GLU A 424 1.00 -5.89 -5.62
N PHE A 425 0.68 -6.83 -6.51
CA PHE A 425 0.02 -8.07 -6.14
C PHE A 425 1.03 -9.22 -6.16
N ARG A 426 1.43 -9.70 -4.98
CA ARG A 426 2.32 -10.85 -4.83
C ARG A 426 1.51 -12.12 -4.63
N TYR A 427 1.36 -12.86 -5.71
CA TYR A 427 0.71 -14.16 -5.71
C TYR A 427 1.65 -15.24 -6.23
N HIS A 428 1.65 -16.36 -5.51
CA HIS A 428 2.26 -17.58 -5.97
C HIS A 428 1.22 -18.67 -5.93
N HIS A 429 0.93 -19.22 -7.10
CA HIS A 429 -0.04 -20.28 -7.24
C HIS A 429 0.57 -21.63 -6.87
N GLU A 430 -0.11 -22.36 -5.98
CA GLU A 430 0.21 -23.74 -5.65
C GLU A 430 -0.60 -24.67 -6.55
N TYR A 431 0.05 -25.22 -7.57
CA TYR A 431 -0.58 -26.06 -8.59
C TYR A 431 -1.12 -27.39 -8.06
N ASN A 432 -0.79 -27.78 -6.82
CA ASN A 432 -1.15 -29.07 -6.20
C ASN A 432 -0.81 -30.30 -7.07
N ALA A 433 0.21 -30.17 -7.91
CA ALA A 433 0.68 -31.19 -8.84
C ALA A 433 2.21 -31.14 -8.93
N ASP A 434 2.83 -32.32 -9.05
CA ASP A 434 4.26 -32.40 -9.31
C ASP A 434 4.58 -31.84 -10.72
N PRO A 435 5.69 -31.10 -10.89
CA PRO A 435 6.01 -30.51 -12.17
C PRO A 435 6.41 -31.58 -13.20
N LEU A 436 5.75 -31.56 -14.35
CA LEU A 436 6.12 -32.36 -15.53
C LEU A 436 7.25 -31.65 -16.28
N LYS A 437 8.45 -32.23 -16.23
CA LYS A 437 9.65 -31.63 -16.84
C LYS A 437 9.83 -32.10 -18.28
N LEU A 438 9.81 -31.14 -19.21
CA LEU A 438 10.21 -31.39 -20.59
C LEU A 438 11.74 -31.40 -20.72
N LYS A 439 12.26 -32.25 -21.62
CA LYS A 439 13.69 -32.20 -21.99
C LYS A 439 13.95 -31.11 -23.02
N GLU A 440 13.08 -30.99 -24.02
CA GLU A 440 13.09 -29.90 -24.99
C GLU A 440 11.70 -29.25 -25.01
N ASN A 441 11.66 -27.92 -25.16
CA ASN A 441 10.45 -27.11 -25.22
C ASN A 441 10.72 -25.83 -26.02
N ARG A 442 10.97 -25.98 -27.31
CA ARG A 442 11.39 -24.87 -28.19
C ARG A 442 10.18 -24.28 -28.90
N PHE A 443 10.07 -22.96 -28.79
CA PHE A 443 9.09 -22.16 -29.51
C PHE A 443 9.80 -21.35 -30.59
N PHE A 444 9.27 -21.37 -31.82
CA PHE A 444 9.81 -20.57 -32.92
C PHE A 444 8.73 -20.25 -33.94
N THR A 445 8.99 -19.20 -34.74
CA THR A 445 8.12 -18.76 -35.82
C THR A 445 8.77 -19.15 -37.16
N GLU A 446 7.97 -19.63 -38.11
CA GLU A 446 8.44 -20.04 -39.44
C GLU A 446 7.34 -19.77 -40.45
N GLU A 447 7.56 -18.83 -41.38
CA GLU A 447 6.66 -18.55 -42.51
C GLU A 447 5.17 -18.37 -42.11
N GLY A 448 4.88 -17.59 -41.07
CA GLY A 448 3.50 -17.38 -40.59
C GLY A 448 2.92 -18.54 -39.76
N PHE A 449 3.76 -19.52 -39.41
CA PHE A 449 3.42 -20.56 -38.45
C PHE A 449 4.12 -20.34 -37.13
N LEU A 450 3.41 -20.67 -36.06
CA LEU A 450 3.97 -20.87 -34.74
C LEU A 450 4.21 -22.35 -34.54
N LYS A 451 5.45 -22.71 -34.21
CA LYS A 451 5.87 -24.08 -33.94
C LYS A 451 6.30 -24.24 -32.49
N PHE A 452 5.83 -25.32 -31.88
CA PHE A 452 6.29 -25.76 -30.56
C PHE A 452 6.76 -27.21 -30.66
N ASP A 453 8.07 -27.39 -30.54
CA ASP A 453 8.72 -28.68 -30.53
C ASP A 453 9.02 -29.06 -29.08
N TYR A 454 8.51 -30.20 -28.65
CA TYR A 454 8.69 -30.65 -27.28
C TYR A 454 9.02 -32.13 -27.17
N SER A 455 9.79 -32.46 -26.13
CA SER A 455 10.08 -33.84 -25.78
C SER A 455 9.81 -34.13 -24.31
N ILE A 456 8.98 -35.14 -24.06
CA ILE A 456 8.65 -35.62 -22.72
C ILE A 456 9.50 -36.86 -22.42
N PRO A 457 10.38 -36.85 -21.40
CA PRO A 457 11.02 -38.07 -20.95
C PRO A 457 9.97 -39.07 -20.47
N ILE A 458 10.00 -40.31 -20.96
CA ILE A 458 8.97 -41.31 -20.61
C ILE A 458 8.93 -41.55 -19.09
N LYS A 459 10.07 -41.41 -18.40
CA LYS A 459 10.18 -41.50 -16.93
C LYS A 459 9.38 -40.43 -16.18
N GLU A 460 9.04 -39.31 -16.83
CA GLU A 460 8.24 -38.25 -16.21
C GLU A 460 6.75 -38.59 -16.21
N LEU A 461 6.29 -39.46 -17.11
CA LEU A 461 4.88 -39.83 -17.26
C LEU A 461 4.51 -41.01 -16.36
N GLY A 462 3.28 -40.98 -15.84
CA GLY A 462 2.68 -42.15 -15.21
C GLY A 462 2.22 -43.16 -16.26
N TYR A 463 1.86 -44.37 -15.81
CA TYR A 463 1.33 -45.39 -16.69
C TYR A 463 0.33 -46.30 -15.98
N GLU A 464 -0.52 -46.93 -16.80
CA GLU A 464 -1.35 -48.05 -16.40
C GLU A 464 -0.91 -49.32 -17.11
N LYS A 465 -0.95 -50.46 -16.42
CA LYS A 465 -0.54 -51.75 -16.98
C LYS A 465 -1.77 -52.57 -17.34
N SER A 466 -1.88 -52.99 -18.60
CA SER A 466 -2.90 -53.91 -19.09
C SER A 466 -2.22 -55.11 -19.77
N GLY A 467 -2.26 -56.28 -19.13
CA GLY A 467 -1.50 -57.45 -19.59
C GLY A 467 0.01 -57.19 -19.53
N ASP A 468 0.72 -57.37 -20.66
CA ASP A 468 2.15 -57.05 -20.80
C ASP A 468 2.42 -55.66 -21.39
N VAL A 469 1.36 -54.89 -21.65
CA VAL A 469 1.45 -53.56 -22.27
C VAL A 469 1.31 -52.48 -21.22
N TYR A 470 2.17 -51.48 -21.33
CA TYR A 470 2.16 -50.26 -20.53
C TYR A 470 1.55 -49.14 -21.36
N GLN A 471 0.50 -48.52 -20.85
CA GLN A 471 -0.21 -47.43 -21.49
C GLN A 471 0.15 -46.11 -20.82
N PHE A 472 0.49 -45.12 -21.65
CA PHE A 472 0.84 -43.76 -21.26
C PHE A 472 -0.14 -42.80 -21.90
N GLY A 473 -0.37 -41.67 -21.24
CA GLY A 473 -1.33 -40.72 -21.72
C GLY A 473 -1.25 -39.37 -21.05
N TYR A 474 -1.44 -38.32 -21.84
CA TYR A 474 -1.53 -36.96 -21.34
C TYR A 474 -2.52 -36.15 -22.17
N ASP A 475 -3.11 -35.14 -21.54
CA ASP A 475 -3.94 -34.14 -22.19
C ASP A 475 -3.10 -32.88 -22.46
N LEU A 476 -3.18 -32.38 -23.69
CA LEU A 476 -2.43 -31.23 -24.17
C LEU A 476 -3.39 -30.12 -24.54
N THR A 477 -3.28 -28.99 -23.85
CA THR A 477 -4.06 -27.77 -24.12
C THR A 477 -3.13 -26.68 -24.60
N VAL A 478 -3.39 -26.15 -25.79
CA VAL A 478 -2.66 -25.03 -26.38
C VAL A 478 -3.61 -23.87 -26.54
N VAL A 479 -3.26 -22.72 -25.97
CA VAL A 479 -4.03 -21.49 -26.11
C VAL A 479 -3.10 -20.38 -26.60
N VAL A 480 -3.54 -19.67 -27.63
CA VAL A 480 -2.84 -18.51 -28.17
C VAL A 480 -3.67 -17.27 -27.87
N PHE A 481 -3.01 -16.27 -27.32
CA PHE A 481 -3.58 -14.97 -26.98
C PHE A 481 -2.97 -13.88 -27.85
N ASP A 482 -3.80 -12.96 -28.34
CA ASP A 482 -3.34 -11.73 -29.01
C ASP A 482 -2.76 -10.71 -28.00
N GLU A 483 -2.37 -9.53 -28.50
CA GLU A 483 -1.86 -8.41 -27.69
C GLU A 483 -2.86 -7.89 -26.66
N ASP A 484 -4.15 -8.15 -26.86
CA ASP A 484 -5.23 -7.83 -25.93
C ASP A 484 -5.57 -8.98 -24.99
N MET A 485 -4.76 -10.04 -24.99
CA MET A 485 -4.96 -11.24 -24.19
C MET A 485 -6.31 -11.92 -24.48
N ARG A 486 -6.83 -11.80 -25.70
CA ARG A 486 -8.03 -12.53 -26.15
C ARG A 486 -7.59 -13.84 -26.78
N GLU A 487 -8.33 -14.91 -26.48
CA GLU A 487 -8.09 -16.21 -27.09
C GLU A 487 -8.37 -16.14 -28.59
N VAL A 488 -7.33 -16.33 -29.41
CA VAL A 488 -7.47 -16.42 -30.87
C VAL A 488 -7.49 -17.87 -31.35
N ILE A 489 -6.78 -18.76 -30.65
CA ILE A 489 -6.74 -20.20 -30.93
C ILE A 489 -6.76 -20.97 -29.61
N ARG A 490 -7.59 -22.02 -29.56
CA ARG A 490 -7.55 -23.08 -28.54
C ARG A 490 -7.52 -24.44 -29.22
N GLN A 491 -6.56 -25.28 -28.87
CA GLN A 491 -6.50 -26.68 -29.29
C GLN A 491 -6.33 -27.58 -28.08
N GLU A 492 -7.18 -28.59 -27.99
CA GLU A 492 -7.13 -29.61 -26.95
C GLU A 492 -6.92 -30.96 -27.64
N LYS A 493 -5.91 -31.71 -27.20
CA LYS A 493 -5.53 -32.99 -27.78
C LYS A 493 -5.26 -34.00 -26.67
N GLU A 494 -5.95 -35.11 -26.75
CA GLU A 494 -5.61 -36.30 -25.96
C GLU A 494 -4.53 -37.11 -26.70
N LYS A 495 -3.46 -37.47 -26.00
CA LYS A 495 -2.38 -38.28 -26.55
C LYS A 495 -2.27 -39.56 -25.75
N MET A 496 -2.43 -40.70 -26.42
CA MET A 496 -2.27 -42.03 -25.83
C MET A 496 -1.25 -42.83 -26.62
N PHE A 497 -0.37 -43.55 -25.92
CA PHE A 497 0.57 -44.46 -26.58
C PHE A 497 0.94 -45.63 -25.65
N GLN A 498 1.41 -46.72 -26.27
CA GLN A 498 1.67 -47.98 -25.57
C GLN A 498 3.11 -48.47 -25.78
N ARG A 499 3.63 -49.25 -24.82
CA ARG A 499 4.96 -49.88 -24.87
C ARG A 499 4.95 -51.29 -24.26
N GLU A 500 5.75 -52.19 -24.81
CA GLU A 500 5.73 -53.62 -24.47
C GLU A 500 6.64 -54.02 -23.27
N ASN A 501 7.58 -53.19 -22.79
CA ASN A 501 8.60 -53.67 -21.83
C ASN A 501 8.97 -52.68 -20.71
N ARG A 502 8.93 -53.18 -19.46
CA ARG A 502 9.28 -52.44 -18.23
C ARG A 502 10.75 -52.04 -18.10
N ARG A 503 11.68 -52.80 -18.69
CA ARG A 503 13.12 -52.53 -18.57
C ARG A 503 13.61 -51.38 -19.46
N ALA A 504 12.76 -50.86 -20.36
CA ALA A 504 13.07 -49.75 -21.24
C ALA A 504 13.01 -48.36 -20.54
N TYR A 505 12.42 -48.26 -19.35
CA TYR A 505 12.17 -46.98 -18.67
C TYR A 505 13.39 -46.30 -18.02
N LYS A 506 14.58 -46.92 -18.08
CA LYS A 506 15.79 -46.44 -17.39
C LYS A 506 16.80 -45.67 -18.24
N LYS A 507 16.64 -45.59 -19.57
CA LYS A 507 17.61 -44.90 -20.45
C LYS A 507 16.91 -44.01 -21.47
N ASP A 508 17.07 -42.69 -21.32
CA ASP A 508 17.04 -41.66 -22.37
C ASP A 508 16.00 -41.78 -23.50
N GLN A 509 14.83 -42.36 -23.24
CA GLN A 509 13.72 -42.37 -24.19
C GLN A 509 12.79 -41.20 -23.91
N TYR A 510 12.39 -40.54 -25.00
CA TYR A 510 11.51 -39.38 -24.99
C TYR A 510 10.39 -39.60 -26.01
N TYR A 511 9.21 -39.10 -25.69
CA TYR A 511 8.17 -38.87 -26.68
C TYR A 511 8.40 -37.49 -27.30
N LEU A 512 8.69 -37.44 -28.59
CA LEU A 512 8.85 -36.21 -29.37
C LEU A 512 7.53 -35.93 -30.11
N ASP A 513 7.07 -34.70 -30.03
CA ASP A 513 5.92 -34.24 -30.82
C ASP A 513 6.09 -32.76 -31.18
N GLN A 514 5.28 -32.32 -32.13
CA GLN A 514 5.31 -30.97 -32.66
C GLN A 514 3.90 -30.41 -32.81
N ILE A 515 3.74 -29.17 -32.37
CA ILE A 515 2.53 -28.38 -32.59
C ILE A 515 2.83 -27.34 -33.64
N ARG A 516 1.98 -27.24 -34.66
CA ARG A 516 2.06 -26.24 -35.71
C ARG A 516 0.73 -25.51 -35.80
N LEU A 517 0.75 -24.19 -35.60
CA LEU A 517 -0.42 -23.32 -35.64
C LEU A 517 -0.22 -22.25 -36.70
N GLN A 518 -1.22 -22.02 -37.54
CA GLN A 518 -1.21 -20.94 -38.52
C GLN A 518 -1.78 -19.68 -37.87
N LEU A 519 -1.06 -18.57 -37.94
CA LEU A 519 -1.45 -17.30 -37.36
C LEU A 519 -1.27 -16.17 -38.37
N VAL A 520 -2.06 -15.11 -38.22
CA VAL A 520 -1.80 -13.85 -38.93
C VAL A 520 -0.52 -13.24 -38.34
N PRO A 521 0.30 -12.52 -39.12
CA PRO A 521 1.47 -11.83 -38.58
C PRO A 521 1.12 -10.88 -37.42
N GLY A 522 1.77 -11.05 -36.29
CA GLY A 522 1.59 -10.21 -35.10
C GLY A 522 2.18 -10.80 -33.81
N PRO A 523 2.13 -10.02 -32.71
CA PRO A 523 2.57 -10.46 -31.39
C PRO A 523 1.52 -11.35 -30.71
N TYR A 524 1.98 -12.43 -30.08
CA TYR A 524 1.15 -13.39 -29.37
C TYR A 524 1.80 -13.87 -28.07
N LEU A 525 0.98 -14.21 -27.09
CA LEU A 525 1.36 -15.06 -25.97
C LEU A 525 0.81 -16.47 -26.22
N VAL A 526 1.68 -17.47 -26.19
CA VAL A 526 1.28 -18.87 -26.26
C VAL A 526 1.39 -19.50 -24.89
N SER A 527 0.33 -20.19 -24.46
CA SER A 527 0.29 -21.02 -23.27
C SER A 527 0.07 -22.47 -23.66
N ILE A 528 0.90 -23.36 -23.12
CA ILE A 528 0.80 -24.81 -23.32
C ILE A 528 0.72 -25.47 -21.96
N GLN A 529 -0.32 -26.25 -21.77
CA GLN A 529 -0.56 -27.04 -20.58
C GLN A 529 -0.56 -28.53 -20.95
N ILE A 530 0.17 -29.32 -20.18
CA ILE A 530 0.31 -30.77 -20.32
C ILE A 530 -0.06 -31.43 -19.00
N ASP A 531 -1.16 -32.18 -19.00
CA ASP A 531 -1.67 -32.91 -17.84
C ASP A 531 -1.44 -34.41 -18.03
N ASP A 532 -0.56 -35.02 -17.23
CA ASP A 532 -0.35 -36.46 -17.28
C ASP A 532 -1.52 -37.22 -16.63
N LYS A 533 -2.14 -38.14 -17.37
CA LYS A 533 -3.40 -38.78 -16.95
C LYS A 533 -3.23 -39.66 -15.73
N TYR A 534 -2.04 -40.23 -15.52
CA TYR A 534 -1.81 -41.30 -14.55
C TYR A 534 -1.09 -40.82 -13.28
N SER A 535 0.01 -40.09 -13.42
CA SER A 535 0.77 -39.50 -12.31
C SER A 535 0.22 -38.15 -11.84
N LYS A 536 -0.68 -37.53 -12.61
CA LYS A 536 -1.25 -36.20 -12.33
C LYS A 536 -0.20 -35.08 -12.26
N LYS A 537 0.97 -35.30 -12.88
CA LYS A 537 1.97 -34.24 -13.07
C LYS A 537 1.47 -33.22 -14.10
N LEU A 538 1.87 -31.97 -13.88
CA LEU A 538 1.44 -30.82 -14.67
C LEU A 538 2.64 -30.07 -15.25
N GLY A 539 2.60 -29.78 -16.55
CA GLY A 539 3.59 -28.95 -17.23
C GLY A 539 2.93 -27.73 -17.86
N ILE A 540 3.30 -26.53 -17.42
CA ILE A 540 2.82 -25.28 -18.00
C ILE A 540 4.01 -24.51 -18.59
N TYR A 541 3.86 -24.11 -19.85
CA TYR A 541 4.89 -23.43 -20.61
C TYR A 541 4.29 -22.23 -21.33
N MET A 542 4.89 -21.06 -21.14
CA MET A 542 4.43 -19.82 -21.73
C MET A 542 5.54 -19.12 -22.50
N LYS A 543 5.21 -18.52 -23.64
CA LYS A 543 6.17 -17.78 -24.44
C LYS A 543 5.50 -16.63 -25.21
N ASN A 544 6.09 -15.44 -25.12
CA ASN A 544 5.80 -14.32 -26.02
C ASN A 544 6.55 -14.52 -27.33
N LEU A 545 5.84 -14.41 -28.45
CA LEU A 545 6.36 -14.64 -29.79
C LEU A 545 5.78 -13.58 -30.74
N ASP A 546 6.54 -13.19 -31.75
CA ASP A 546 6.09 -12.27 -32.79
C ASP A 546 6.21 -12.96 -34.15
N THR A 547 5.08 -13.31 -34.73
CA THR A 547 5.00 -14.02 -36.02
C THR A 547 5.22 -13.09 -37.22
N SER A 548 5.30 -11.77 -36.99
CA SER A 548 5.68 -10.79 -38.02
C SER A 548 7.19 -10.69 -38.22
N ARG A 549 7.98 -11.21 -37.26
CA ARG A 549 9.44 -11.18 -37.30
C ARG A 549 10.00 -12.48 -37.89
N PRO A 550 11.16 -12.42 -38.55
CA PRO A 550 11.87 -13.63 -38.95
C PRO A 550 12.21 -14.50 -37.71
N PRO A 551 12.48 -15.80 -37.91
CA PRO A 551 12.75 -16.73 -36.81
C PRO A 551 13.93 -16.23 -35.94
N GLU A 552 13.73 -16.15 -34.62
CA GLU A 552 14.79 -15.92 -33.63
C GLU A 552 15.44 -17.23 -33.16
#